data_AF-A0A0F9RMN3-F1
#
_entry.id   AF-A0A0F9RMN3-F1
#
_cell.length_a   1.000
_cell.length_b   1.000
_cell.length_c   1.000
_cell.angle_alpha   90.00
_cell.angle_beta   90.00
_cell.angle_gamma   90.00
#
_symmetry.space_group_name_H-M   'P 1'
#
loop_
_entity.id
_entity.type
_entity.pdbx_description
1 polymer ?
#
loop_
_entity_poly.entity_id
_entity_poly.type
_entity_poly.pdbx_seq_one_letter_code
_entity_poly.pdbx_strand_id
1 'polypeptide(L)'
;IDGSVKEITIFYTKLTTFGNQVAIVPNGKLSNDNVINYNAQSARRDNVKVGIGYGSNIKEAKEILLQICADNENISKEPKPEVYVDGLGDSSVDLTLRFWADTSVFWPAHFHVLEETKYRFDAAGIEIPFPQRDLNVKGGSLKA
;
A
#
# COMPACT_ATOMS: atom_id res chain seq x y z
N ILE A 1 -4.72 10.88 14.44
CA ILE A 1 -3.45 10.68 15.18
C ILE A 1 -3.47 9.24 15.63
N ASP A 2 -2.46 8.47 15.23
CA ASP A 2 -2.50 7.02 15.38
C ASP A 2 -1.37 6.57 16.31
N GLY A 3 -1.66 5.56 17.13
CA GLY A 3 -0.74 5.07 18.13
C GLY A 3 -1.38 4.04 19.05
N SER A 4 -0.57 3.50 19.96
CA SER A 4 -1.01 2.57 20.98
C SER A 4 -1.46 3.32 22.24
N VAL A 5 -2.65 3.02 22.74
CA VAL A 5 -3.15 3.60 24.00
C VAL A 5 -2.27 3.14 25.15
N LYS A 6 -1.70 4.11 25.90
CA LYS A 6 -0.85 3.85 27.06
C LYS A 6 -1.61 4.04 28.38
N GLU A 7 -2.42 5.08 28.45
CA GLU A 7 -3.13 5.46 29.68
C GLU A 7 -4.36 6.31 29.34
N ILE A 8 -5.47 6.07 30.04
CA ILE A 8 -6.66 6.92 29.99
C ILE A 8 -6.85 7.53 31.38
N THR A 9 -6.93 8.86 31.44
CA THR A 9 -7.18 9.62 32.68
C THR A 9 -8.53 10.34 32.58
N ILE A 10 -8.91 11.09 33.61
CA ILE A 10 -10.17 11.85 33.65
C ILE A 10 -10.23 12.90 32.52
N PHE A 11 -9.13 13.58 32.22
CA PHE A 11 -9.13 14.72 31.28
C PHE A 11 -8.50 14.40 29.92
N TYR A 12 -7.55 13.46 29.87
CA TYR A 12 -6.82 13.14 28.66
C TYR A 12 -6.50 11.65 28.54
N THR A 13 -6.26 11.24 27.30
CA THR A 13 -5.73 9.93 26.92
C THR A 13 -4.30 10.11 26.39
N LYS A 14 -3.38 9.27 26.86
CA LYS A 14 -1.99 9.19 26.37
C LYS A 14 -1.87 8.07 25.34
N LEU A 15 -1.30 8.40 24.18
CA LEU A 15 -0.97 7.48 23.11
C LEU A 15 0.55 7.46 22.92
N THR A 16 1.13 6.29 22.66
CA THR A 16 2.47 6.18 22.08
C THR A 16 2.31 6.11 20.57
N THR A 17 2.80 7.11 19.83
CA THR A 17 2.73 7.13 18.36
C THR A 17 3.71 6.13 17.74
N PHE A 18 3.57 5.83 16.44
CA PHE A 18 4.53 5.01 15.71
C PHE A 18 5.96 5.57 15.73
N GLY A 19 6.10 6.90 15.86
CA GLY A 19 7.40 7.58 16.04
C GLY A 19 7.94 7.54 17.47
N ASN A 20 7.36 6.72 18.36
CA ASN A 20 7.73 6.59 19.77
C ASN A 20 7.61 7.90 20.57
N GLN A 21 6.68 8.77 20.18
CA GLN A 21 6.37 10.02 20.90
C GLN A 21 5.13 9.82 21.77
N VAL A 22 5.07 10.52 22.91
CA VAL A 22 3.87 10.54 23.76
C VAL A 22 2.94 11.65 23.28
N ALA A 23 1.78 11.27 22.73
CA ALA A 23 0.71 12.19 22.39
C ALA A 23 -0.32 12.25 23.52
N ILE A 24 -0.70 13.46 23.94
CA ILE A 24 -1.71 13.71 24.96
C ILE A 24 -2.95 14.27 24.27
N VAL A 25 -4.05 13.53 24.29
CA VAL A 25 -5.29 13.90 23.61
C VAL A 25 -6.40 14.15 24.64
N PRO A 26 -7.02 15.35 24.68
CA PRO A 26 -8.15 15.59 25.57
C PRO A 26 -9.33 14.66 25.26
N ASN A 27 -9.95 14.10 26.30
CA ASN A 27 -11.05 13.14 26.13
C ASN A 27 -12.25 13.74 25.40
N GLY A 28 -12.56 15.01 25.65
CA GLY A 28 -13.65 15.71 24.95
C GLY A 28 -13.46 15.79 23.42
N LYS A 29 -12.21 15.83 22.94
CA LYS A 29 -11.93 15.76 21.50
C LYS A 29 -12.17 14.34 20.96
N LEU A 30 -11.72 13.32 21.69
CA LEU A 30 -11.92 11.92 21.31
C LEU A 30 -13.41 11.53 21.26
N SER A 31 -14.24 12.09 22.13
CA SER A 31 -15.68 11.80 22.14
C SER A 31 -16.45 12.41 20.96
N ASN A 32 -15.90 13.46 20.33
CA ASN A 32 -16.54 14.14 19.20
C ASN A 32 -16.08 13.59 17.84
N ASP A 33 -14.92 12.94 17.80
CA ASP A 33 -14.32 12.40 16.59
C ASP A 33 -14.54 10.87 16.48
N ASN A 34 -14.46 10.33 15.26
CA ASN A 34 -14.52 8.89 15.05
C ASN A 34 -13.23 8.22 15.57
N VAL A 35 -13.38 7.14 16.34
CA VAL A 35 -12.26 6.31 16.82
C VAL A 35 -12.11 5.07 15.95
N ILE A 36 -10.99 4.97 15.23
CA ILE A 36 -10.64 3.80 14.42
C ILE A 36 -9.73 2.89 15.24
N ASN A 37 -10.21 1.69 15.60
CA ASN A 37 -9.42 0.72 16.36
C ASN A 37 -8.87 -0.37 15.43
N TYR A 38 -7.56 -0.31 15.17
CA TYR A 38 -6.87 -1.29 14.32
C TYR A 38 -6.78 -2.70 14.93
N ASN A 39 -6.94 -2.84 16.25
CA ASN A 39 -6.81 -4.11 16.97
C ASN A 39 -8.17 -4.75 17.32
N ALA A 40 -9.29 -4.08 17.01
CA ALA A 40 -10.61 -4.63 17.28
C ALA A 40 -10.96 -5.84 16.39
N GLN A 41 -10.32 -5.95 15.23
CA GLN A 41 -10.47 -7.07 14.30
C GLN A 41 -9.17 -7.88 14.26
N SER A 42 -9.29 -9.20 14.11
CA SER A 42 -8.13 -10.11 14.05
C SER A 42 -7.34 -9.96 12.75
N ALA A 43 -8.02 -9.60 11.66
CA ALA A 43 -7.43 -9.43 10.33
C ALA A 43 -7.68 -8.03 9.77
N ARG A 44 -6.73 -7.57 8.96
CA ARG A 44 -6.76 -6.28 8.27
C ARG A 44 -6.61 -6.51 6.78
N ARG A 45 -7.36 -5.74 5.99
CA ARG A 45 -7.21 -5.71 4.53
C ARG A 45 -6.24 -4.62 4.13
N ASP A 46 -5.31 -4.95 3.25
CA ASP A 46 -4.42 -3.99 2.62
C ASP A 46 -4.82 -3.73 1.16
N ASN A 47 -4.43 -2.55 0.66
CA ASN A 47 -4.59 -2.13 -0.73
C ASN A 47 -3.22 -1.64 -1.24
N VAL A 48 -2.43 -2.53 -1.83
CA VAL A 48 -1.13 -2.18 -2.40
C VAL A 48 -1.31 -1.69 -3.83
N LYS A 49 -0.90 -0.45 -4.10
CA LYS A 49 -0.97 0.18 -5.42
C LYS A 49 0.37 0.10 -6.14
N VAL A 50 0.34 -0.38 -7.38
CA VAL A 50 1.55 -0.56 -8.20
C VAL A 50 1.23 -0.12 -9.63
N GLY A 51 2.03 0.81 -10.17
CA GLY A 51 1.93 1.22 -11.56
C GLY A 51 2.82 0.35 -12.45
N ILE A 52 2.31 -0.08 -13.60
CA ILE A 52 3.09 -0.72 -14.66
C ILE A 52 3.08 0.14 -15.92
N GLY A 53 4.12 0.04 -16.74
CA GLY A 53 4.20 0.77 -18.01
C GLY A 53 3.09 0.33 -18.97
N TYR A 54 2.60 1.23 -19.82
CA TYR A 54 1.53 0.92 -20.78
C TYR A 54 1.87 -0.20 -21.77
N GLY A 55 3.16 -0.45 -22.02
CA GLY A 55 3.61 -1.57 -22.84
C GLY A 55 3.70 -2.91 -22.11
N SER A 56 3.54 -2.94 -20.78
CA SER A 56 3.66 -4.15 -19.98
C SER A 56 2.41 -5.03 -20.07
N ASN A 57 2.61 -6.35 -19.94
CA ASN A 57 1.50 -7.30 -19.97
C ASN A 57 0.74 -7.31 -18.64
N ILE A 58 -0.49 -6.77 -18.65
CA ILE A 58 -1.37 -6.70 -17.48
C ILE A 58 -1.66 -8.09 -16.89
N LYS A 59 -1.82 -9.11 -17.74
CA LYS A 59 -2.16 -10.47 -17.27
C LYS A 59 -1.01 -11.06 -16.45
N GLU A 60 0.20 -10.93 -16.96
CA GLU A 60 1.41 -11.42 -16.30
C GLU A 60 1.68 -10.67 -14.98
N ALA A 61 1.52 -9.35 -14.98
CA ALA A 61 1.65 -8.54 -13.76
C ALA A 61 0.67 -8.98 -12.66
N LYS A 62 -0.59 -9.25 -13.02
CA LYS A 62 -1.60 -9.75 -12.09
C LYS A 62 -1.26 -11.14 -11.57
N GLU A 63 -0.80 -12.03 -12.43
CA GLU A 63 -0.40 -13.38 -12.04
C GLU A 63 0.75 -13.34 -11.03
N ILE A 64 1.78 -12.53 -11.27
CA ILE A 64 2.90 -12.35 -10.34
C ILE A 64 2.43 -11.82 -8.98
N LEU A 65 1.60 -10.78 -8.96
CA LEU A 65 1.07 -10.21 -7.72
C LEU A 65 0.26 -11.23 -6.90
N LEU A 66 -0.56 -12.05 -7.59
CA LEU A 66 -1.31 -13.12 -6.92
C LEU A 66 -0.39 -14.24 -6.41
N GLN A 67 0.67 -14.58 -7.14
CA GLN A 67 1.66 -15.57 -6.69
C GLN A 67 2.43 -15.11 -5.46
N ILE A 68 2.82 -13.83 -5.38
CA ILE A 68 3.45 -13.26 -4.18
C ILE A 68 2.55 -13.47 -2.95
N CYS A 69 1.24 -13.24 -3.10
CA CYS A 69 0.29 -13.51 -2.02
C CYS A 69 0.14 -15.00 -1.70
N ALA A 70 0.22 -15.87 -2.69
CA ALA A 70 0.10 -17.31 -2.49
C ALA A 70 1.33 -17.92 -1.79
N ASP A 71 2.51 -17.36 -2.04
CA ASP A 71 3.79 -17.78 -1.50
C ASP A 71 4.02 -17.29 -0.05
N ASN A 72 3.32 -16.23 0.38
CA ASN A 72 3.48 -15.65 1.71
C ASN A 72 2.48 -16.25 2.72
N GLU A 73 2.97 -16.99 3.71
CA GLU A 73 2.16 -17.60 4.77
C GLU A 73 1.42 -16.60 5.67
N ASN A 74 1.85 -15.35 5.72
CA ASN A 74 1.22 -14.30 6.53
C ASN A 74 -0.01 -13.69 5.84
N ILE A 75 -0.29 -14.06 4.60
CA ILE A 75 -1.43 -13.59 3.82
C ILE A 75 -2.53 -14.64 3.86
N SER A 76 -3.74 -14.21 4.23
CA SER A 76 -4.89 -15.11 4.27
C SER A 76 -5.27 -15.55 2.86
N LYS A 77 -5.55 -16.85 2.74
CA LYS A 77 -6.10 -17.45 1.52
C LYS A 77 -7.60 -17.23 1.40
N GLU A 78 -8.26 -16.94 2.52
CA GLU A 78 -9.69 -16.67 2.60
C GLU A 78 -9.94 -15.47 3.54
N PRO A 79 -10.44 -14.32 3.05
CA PRO A 79 -10.84 -14.05 1.66
C PRO A 79 -9.65 -14.07 0.69
N LYS A 80 -9.90 -14.54 -0.53
CA LYS A 80 -8.87 -14.63 -1.58
C LYS A 80 -8.27 -13.26 -1.91
N PRO A 81 -6.95 -13.18 -2.13
CA PRO A 81 -6.33 -12.00 -2.72
C PRO A 81 -6.89 -11.70 -4.10
N GLU A 82 -6.99 -10.41 -4.45
CA GLU A 82 -7.54 -9.94 -5.72
C GLU A 82 -6.64 -8.86 -6.32
N VAL A 83 -6.49 -8.87 -7.65
CA VAL A 83 -5.78 -7.81 -8.38
C VAL A 83 -6.66 -7.27 -9.50
N TYR A 84 -6.85 -5.96 -9.50
CA TYR A 84 -7.62 -5.26 -10.53
C TYR A 84 -6.87 -4.02 -11.02
N VAL A 85 -7.29 -3.52 -12.17
CA VAL A 85 -6.83 -2.23 -12.70
C VAL A 85 -7.65 -1.16 -11.99
N ASP A 86 -7.00 -0.35 -11.15
CA ASP A 86 -7.61 0.76 -10.40
C ASP A 86 -7.83 1.98 -11.30
N GLY A 87 -6.95 2.16 -12.29
CA GLY A 87 -7.02 3.29 -13.21
C GLY A 87 -6.01 3.21 -14.37
N LEU A 88 -6.17 4.14 -15.30
CA LEU A 88 -5.24 4.41 -16.39
C LEU A 88 -4.67 5.82 -16.14
N GLY A 89 -3.47 5.89 -15.57
CA GLY A 89 -2.83 7.14 -15.16
C GLY A 89 -1.99 7.77 -16.28
N ASP A 90 -1.42 8.94 -15.99
CA ASP A 90 -0.69 9.74 -17.00
C ASP A 90 0.56 9.03 -17.56
N SER A 91 1.16 8.11 -16.79
CA SER A 91 2.38 7.39 -17.20
C SER A 91 2.34 5.89 -16.87
N SER A 92 1.25 5.38 -16.30
CA SER A 92 1.11 3.99 -15.84
C SER A 92 -0.30 3.45 -16.02
N VAL A 93 -0.40 2.13 -16.13
CA VAL A 93 -1.61 1.37 -15.79
C VAL A 93 -1.53 1.05 -14.30
N ASP A 94 -2.49 1.54 -13.53
CA ASP A 94 -2.46 1.43 -12.07
C ASP A 94 -3.15 0.14 -11.65
N LEU A 95 -2.39 -0.77 -11.04
CA LEU A 95 -2.91 -2.00 -10.44
C LEU A 95 -3.10 -1.79 -8.94
N THR A 96 -4.17 -2.37 -8.39
CA THR A 96 -4.31 -2.53 -6.94
C THR A 96 -4.42 -4.01 -6.60
N LEU A 97 -3.52 -4.45 -5.73
CA LEU A 97 -3.55 -5.75 -5.07
C LEU A 97 -4.25 -5.58 -3.72
N ARG A 98 -5.27 -6.40 -3.47
CA ARG A 98 -5.95 -6.51 -2.19
C ARG A 98 -5.67 -7.85 -1.57
N PHE A 99 -5.29 -7.85 -0.30
CA PHE A 99 -5.13 -9.07 0.48
C PHE A 99 -5.46 -8.81 1.94
N TRP A 100 -5.66 -9.89 2.69
CA TRP A 100 -5.89 -9.85 4.13
C TRP A 100 -4.70 -10.45 4.87
N ALA A 101 -4.32 -9.87 6.01
CA ALA A 101 -3.31 -10.41 6.89
C ALA A 101 -3.75 -10.21 8.35
N ASP A 102 -3.29 -11.08 9.25
CA ASP A 102 -3.57 -10.91 10.68
C ASP A 102 -2.95 -9.62 11.20
N THR A 103 -3.64 -8.95 12.11
CA THR A 103 -3.24 -7.65 12.66
C THR A 103 -1.82 -7.67 13.26
N SER A 104 -1.39 -8.81 13.81
CA SER A 104 -0.05 -9.02 14.38
C SER A 104 1.08 -9.02 13.35
N VAL A 105 0.81 -9.45 12.12
CA VAL A 105 1.80 -9.60 11.04
C VAL A 105 1.51 -8.73 9.83
N PHE A 106 0.50 -7.86 9.92
CA PHE A 106 0.04 -6.98 8.84
C PHE A 106 1.18 -6.15 8.22
N TRP A 107 2.01 -5.49 9.04
CA TRP A 107 3.10 -4.65 8.55
C TRP A 107 4.22 -5.46 7.88
N PRO A 108 4.73 -6.55 8.49
CA PRO A 108 5.64 -7.48 7.80
C PRO A 108 5.10 -7.96 6.44
N ALA A 109 3.82 -8.35 6.37
CA ALA A 109 3.20 -8.80 5.12
C ALA A 109 3.15 -7.69 4.06
N HIS A 110 2.75 -6.47 4.44
CA HIS A 110 2.73 -5.29 3.56
C HIS A 110 4.09 -5.00 2.94
N PHE A 111 5.15 -4.92 3.76
CA PHE A 111 6.49 -4.60 3.26
C PHE A 111 7.06 -5.72 2.38
N HIS A 112 6.83 -6.99 2.76
CA HIS A 112 7.26 -8.12 1.95
C HIS A 112 6.61 -8.12 0.57
N VAL A 113 5.30 -7.87 0.48
CA VAL A 113 4.59 -7.79 -0.81
C VAL A 113 5.17 -6.69 -1.71
N LEU A 114 5.44 -5.51 -1.15
CA LEU A 114 6.02 -4.39 -1.90
C LEU A 114 7.41 -4.72 -2.46
N GLU A 115 8.27 -5.31 -1.61
CA GLU A 115 9.63 -5.67 -2.00
C GLU A 115 9.64 -6.80 -3.05
N GLU A 116 8.89 -7.87 -2.82
CA GLU A 116 8.76 -8.98 -3.78
C GLU A 116 8.15 -8.54 -5.11
N THR A 117 7.21 -7.59 -5.08
CA THR A 117 6.64 -7.03 -6.31
C THR A 117 7.74 -6.42 -7.16
N LYS A 118 8.65 -5.64 -6.55
CA LYS A 118 9.77 -5.03 -7.29
C LYS A 118 10.68 -6.10 -7.89
N TYR A 119 11.12 -7.07 -7.09
CA TYR A 119 12.05 -8.10 -7.56
C TYR A 119 11.46 -8.96 -8.67
N ARG A 120 10.20 -9.39 -8.54
CA ARG A 120 9.56 -10.26 -9.52
C ARG A 120 9.16 -9.51 -10.79
N PHE A 121 8.77 -8.24 -10.70
CA PHE A 121 8.50 -7.43 -11.89
C PHE A 121 9.78 -7.20 -12.69
N ASP A 122 10.90 -6.88 -12.03
CA ASP A 122 12.20 -6.74 -12.70
C ASP A 122 12.60 -8.04 -13.41
N ALA A 123 12.45 -9.19 -12.75
CA ALA A 123 12.79 -10.49 -13.31
C ALA A 123 11.92 -10.88 -14.51
N ALA A 124 10.66 -10.45 -14.52
CA ALA A 124 9.71 -10.67 -15.62
C ALA A 124 9.79 -9.61 -16.72
N GLY A 125 10.62 -8.57 -16.57
CA GLY A 125 10.70 -7.46 -17.53
C GLY A 125 9.46 -6.56 -17.52
N ILE A 126 8.70 -6.54 -16.43
CA ILE A 126 7.57 -5.63 -16.24
C ILE A 126 8.11 -4.28 -15.79
N GLU A 127 7.92 -3.27 -16.64
CA GLU A 127 8.40 -1.92 -16.37
C GLU A 127 7.54 -1.24 -15.29
N ILE A 128 8.19 -0.74 -14.25
CA ILE A 128 7.60 0.23 -13.33
C ILE A 128 8.01 1.62 -13.83
N PRO A 129 7.07 2.40 -14.40
CA PRO A 129 7.42 3.57 -15.18
C PRO A 129 7.84 4.72 -14.26
N PHE A 130 8.86 5.46 -14.69
CA PHE A 130 9.10 6.81 -14.18
C PHE A 130 8.04 7.77 -14.78
N PRO A 131 7.81 8.94 -14.17
CA PRO A 131 6.98 9.97 -14.76
C PRO A 131 7.47 10.31 -16.18
N GLN A 132 6.62 10.12 -17.19
CA GLN A 132 6.93 10.38 -18.59
C GLN A 132 6.62 11.85 -18.93
N ARG A 133 7.43 12.46 -19.81
CA ARG A 133 7.19 13.80 -20.35
C ARG A 133 7.46 13.83 -21.84
N ASP A 134 6.41 14.04 -22.63
CA ASP A 134 6.56 14.27 -24.06
C ASP A 134 6.92 15.73 -24.35
N LEU A 135 8.10 15.94 -24.93
CA LEU A 135 8.57 17.25 -25.39
C LEU A 135 8.31 17.40 -26.89
N ASN A 136 7.22 18.07 -27.25
CA ASN A 136 6.94 18.44 -28.64
C ASN A 136 7.67 19.75 -28.99
N VAL A 137 8.89 19.67 -29.54
CA VAL A 137 9.64 20.84 -30.02
C VAL A 137 9.14 21.24 -31.40
N LYS A 138 8.41 22.37 -31.49
CA LYS A 138 8.04 22.98 -32.77
C LYS A 138 9.05 24.07 -33.13
N GLY A 139 9.87 23.83 -34.17
CA GLY A 139 10.60 24.89 -34.89
C GLY A 139 12.07 25.16 -34.54
N GLY A 140 12.82 24.19 -33.97
CA GLY A 140 14.26 24.35 -33.70
C GLY A 140 15.11 23.33 -34.45
N SER A 141 16.09 23.78 -35.24
CA SER A 141 17.13 22.90 -35.79
C SER A 141 18.07 22.48 -34.65
N LEU A 142 18.09 21.18 -34.37
CA LEU A 142 19.10 20.57 -33.50
C LEU A 142 20.45 20.67 -34.21
N LYS A 143 21.31 21.58 -33.76
CA LYS A 143 22.74 21.46 -34.03
C LYS A 143 23.29 20.44 -33.03
N ALA A 144 23.88 19.38 -33.60
CA ALA A 144 24.55 18.29 -32.90
C ALA A 144 25.68 18.79 -31.99
#